data_AF-A0A6P1BY09-F1
#
_entry.id   AF-A0A6P1BY09-F1
#
_cell.length_a   1.000
_cell.length_b   1.000
_cell.length_c   1.000
_cell.angle_alpha   90.00
_cell.angle_beta   90.00
_cell.angle_gamma   90.00
#
_symmetry.space_group_name_H-M   'P 1'
#
loop_
_entity.id
_entity.type
_entity.pdbx_description
1 polymer ?
#
loop_
_entity_poly.entity_id
_entity_poly.type
_entity_poly.pdbx_seq_one_letter_code
_entity_poly.pdbx_strand_id
1 'polypeptide(L)'
;QARGRVTAPELAEANEVSVRTIYRDIDALAAAGVPVYADRGAEGGYRLLDGYRVRLNGLSQGEAEALFMAGLPGPAAALGLDAAMVAAQTKLMAALPENLRPNARGMQQRFHLDAPGWFGATEEPKHLRAIAGAVLREHLIQIRYQSWKAEKRRRVAPLGLVL
;
A
#
# COMPACT_ATOMS: atom_id res chain seq x y z
N GLN A 1 10.39 13.43 12.61
CA GLN A 1 11.63 13.02 13.28
C GLN A 1 11.51 13.50 14.72
N ALA A 2 11.29 12.60 15.68
CA ALA A 2 10.77 12.98 16.98
C ALA A 2 11.81 12.75 18.08
N ARG A 3 11.90 13.72 19.00
CA ARG A 3 12.71 13.71 20.22
C ARG A 3 12.71 12.31 20.87
N GLY A 4 13.89 11.79 21.20
CA GLY A 4 14.03 10.40 21.64
C GLY A 4 13.22 10.05 22.90
N ARG A 5 12.95 11.00 23.80
CA ARG A 5 12.15 10.78 25.02
C ARG A 5 11.34 12.05 25.28
N VAL A 6 10.05 11.91 25.53
CA VAL A 6 9.16 13.04 25.84
C VAL A 6 8.21 12.64 26.97
N THR A 7 8.03 13.50 27.95
CA THR A 7 7.16 13.26 29.11
C THR A 7 5.68 13.50 28.78
N ALA A 8 4.78 12.96 29.61
CA ALA A 8 3.33 13.18 29.44
C ALA A 8 2.92 14.67 29.48
N PRO A 9 3.47 15.50 30.40
CA PRO A 9 3.20 16.94 30.42
C PRO A 9 3.68 17.67 29.18
N GLU A 10 4.87 17.36 28.67
CA GLU A 10 5.39 17.95 27.43
C GLU A 10 4.52 17.59 26.22
N LEU A 11 4.04 16.34 26.16
CA LEU A 11 3.09 15.91 25.13
C LEU A 11 1.74 16.62 25.27
N ALA A 12 1.27 16.82 26.50
CA ALA A 12 0.02 17.50 26.79
C ALA A 12 0.07 18.97 26.35
N GLU A 13 1.17 19.66 26.67
CA GLU A 13 1.41 21.05 26.25
C GLU A 13 1.53 21.16 24.73
N ALA A 14 2.33 20.30 24.08
CA ALA A 14 2.55 20.35 22.63
C ALA A 14 1.30 20.03 21.80
N ASN A 15 0.34 19.29 22.37
CA ASN A 15 -0.92 18.93 21.70
C ASN A 15 -2.12 19.70 22.26
N GLU A 16 -1.91 20.65 23.18
CA GLU A 16 -2.95 21.48 23.80
C GLU A 16 -4.08 20.67 24.47
N VAL A 17 -3.73 19.52 25.07
CA VAL A 17 -4.68 18.62 25.74
C VAL A 17 -4.29 18.37 27.18
N SER A 18 -5.19 17.75 27.95
CA SER A 18 -4.87 17.33 29.31
C SER A 18 -3.90 16.13 29.34
N VAL A 19 -3.11 16.02 30.41
CA VAL A 19 -2.28 14.84 30.67
C VAL A 19 -3.11 13.54 30.74
N ARG A 20 -4.36 13.60 31.23
CA ARG A 20 -5.29 12.46 31.23
C ARG A 20 -5.62 11.99 29.81
N THR A 21 -5.76 12.93 28.86
CA THR A 21 -5.99 12.63 27.45
C THR A 21 -4.78 11.92 26.85
N ILE A 22 -3.57 12.39 27.15
CA ILE A 22 -2.32 11.75 26.70
C ILE A 22 -2.25 10.30 27.20
N TYR A 23 -2.52 10.03 28.47
CA TYR A 23 -2.52 8.65 28.99
C TYR A 23 -3.50 7.76 28.23
N ARG A 24 -4.74 8.23 28.04
CA ARG A 24 -5.78 7.48 27.32
C ARG A 24 -5.39 7.20 25.87
N ASP A 25 -4.82 8.18 25.20
CA ASP A 25 -4.46 8.06 23.78
C ASP A 25 -3.21 7.16 23.60
N ILE A 26 -2.30 7.14 24.57
CA ILE A 26 -1.17 6.18 24.60
C ILE A 26 -1.67 4.74 24.79
N ASP A 27 -2.63 4.51 25.69
CA ASP A 27 -3.26 3.20 25.83
C ASP A 27 -3.98 2.78 24.53
N ALA A 28 -4.64 3.71 23.85
CA ALA A 28 -5.28 3.46 22.56
C ALA A 28 -4.26 3.12 21.46
N LEU A 29 -3.12 3.81 21.41
CA LEU A 29 -2.03 3.53 20.49
C LEU A 29 -1.40 2.16 20.76
N ALA A 30 -1.18 1.81 22.03
CA ALA A 30 -0.69 0.50 22.42
C ALA A 30 -1.68 -0.62 22.00
N ALA A 31 -2.98 -0.40 22.22
CA ALA A 31 -4.03 -1.32 21.77
C ALA A 31 -4.11 -1.46 20.25
N ALA A 32 -3.78 -0.40 19.49
CA ALA A 32 -3.66 -0.42 18.04
C ALA A 32 -2.33 -1.06 17.54
N GLY A 33 -1.50 -1.59 18.44
CA GLY A 33 -0.24 -2.25 18.09
C GLY A 33 0.91 -1.29 17.78
N VAL A 34 0.81 -0.01 18.16
CA VAL A 34 1.93 0.94 18.12
C VAL A 34 2.82 0.69 19.34
N PRO A 35 4.11 0.35 19.19
CA PRO A 35 5.00 0.00 20.29
C PRO A 35 5.52 1.27 20.97
N VAL A 36 4.66 1.85 21.82
CA VAL A 36 5.00 2.94 22.72
C VAL A 36 5.49 2.35 24.05
N TYR A 37 6.69 2.74 24.49
CA TYR A 37 7.26 2.36 25.78
C TYR A 37 7.13 3.52 26.77
N ALA A 38 6.72 3.18 27.99
CA ALA A 38 6.71 4.09 29.12
C ALA A 38 7.87 3.75 30.06
N ASP A 39 8.83 4.65 30.19
CA ASP A 39 9.87 4.54 31.21
C ASP A 39 9.35 5.14 32.52
N ARG A 40 9.39 4.40 33.63
CA ARG A 40 8.80 4.82 34.92
C ARG A 40 9.85 5.56 35.76
N GLY A 41 9.47 6.70 36.36
CA GLY A 41 10.32 7.48 37.28
C GLY A 41 10.05 8.98 37.20
N ALA A 42 10.72 9.79 38.03
CA ALA A 42 10.60 11.26 38.01
C ALA A 42 11.10 11.89 36.69
N GLU A 43 12.05 11.23 36.03
CA GLU A 43 12.55 11.53 34.67
C GLU A 43 11.83 10.66 33.59
N GLY A 44 10.80 9.91 33.98
CA GLY A 44 10.07 8.96 33.14
C GLY A 44 9.41 9.61 31.92
N GLY A 45 9.30 8.89 30.81
CA GLY A 45 8.75 9.44 29.57
C GLY A 45 8.37 8.38 28.56
N TYR A 46 7.71 8.83 27.51
CA TYR A 46 7.28 8.00 26.40
C TYR A 46 8.29 8.03 25.27
N ARG A 47 8.51 6.86 24.67
CA ARG A 47 9.36 6.67 23.51
C ARG A 47 8.75 5.62 22.59
N LEU A 48 8.85 5.81 21.28
CA LEU A 48 8.63 4.74 20.30
C LEU A 48 9.85 3.82 20.28
N LEU A 49 9.64 2.51 20.27
CA LEU A 49 10.76 1.55 20.17
C LEU A 49 11.72 1.97 19.04
N ASP A 50 13.03 2.00 19.33
CA ASP A 50 14.04 2.41 18.34
C ASP A 50 13.89 1.57 17.07
N GLY A 51 13.81 2.25 15.91
CA GLY A 51 13.57 1.60 14.63
C GLY A 51 12.09 1.35 14.28
N TYR A 52 11.13 1.79 15.11
CA TYR A 52 9.72 1.76 14.74
C TYR A 52 9.44 2.74 13.58
N ARG A 53 9.33 2.17 12.39
CA ARG A 53 8.71 2.81 11.24
C ARG A 53 7.21 2.59 11.32
N VAL A 54 6.40 3.52 10.82
CA VAL A 54 4.97 3.29 10.58
C VAL A 54 4.86 1.99 9.81
N ARG A 55 4.37 0.95 10.47
CA ARG A 55 4.01 -0.31 9.83
C ARG A 55 2.52 -0.22 9.53
N LEU A 56 2.10 -0.83 8.44
CA LEU A 56 0.70 -0.98 8.07
C LEU A 56 0.16 -2.28 8.68
N ASN A 57 0.32 -2.38 10.00
CA ASN A 57 -0.22 -3.46 10.81
C ASN A 57 -1.75 -3.32 10.85
N GLY A 58 -2.46 -4.36 10.40
CA GLY A 58 -3.93 -4.37 10.29
C GLY A 58 -4.47 -4.35 8.86
N LEU A 59 -3.63 -4.14 7.84
CA LEU A 59 -4.06 -4.31 6.46
C LEU A 59 -4.21 -5.79 6.10
N SER A 60 -5.36 -6.15 5.54
CA SER A 60 -5.53 -7.41 4.84
C SER A 60 -4.73 -7.44 3.55
N GLN A 61 -4.49 -8.64 3.03
CA GLN A 61 -3.81 -8.80 1.75
C GLN A 61 -4.52 -8.02 0.62
N GLY A 62 -5.85 -8.09 0.53
CA GLY A 62 -6.61 -7.40 -0.51
C GLY A 62 -6.57 -5.88 -0.40
N GLU A 63 -6.54 -5.33 0.82
CA GLU A 63 -6.40 -3.88 1.04
C GLU A 63 -4.99 -3.40 0.68
N ALA A 64 -3.96 -4.19 0.99
CA ALA A 64 -2.58 -3.88 0.61
C ALA A 64 -2.45 -3.84 -0.91
N GLU A 65 -3.00 -4.85 -1.57
CA GLU A 65 -3.10 -4.97 -3.02
C GLU A 65 -3.84 -3.78 -3.67
N ALA A 66 -5.00 -3.40 -3.14
CA ALA A 66 -5.79 -2.28 -3.62
C ALA A 66 -5.06 -0.93 -3.46
N LEU A 67 -4.37 -0.72 -2.34
CA LEU A 67 -3.65 0.52 -2.06
C LEU A 67 -2.48 0.73 -3.03
N PHE A 68 -1.83 -0.34 -3.50
CA PHE A 68 -0.83 -0.25 -4.58
C PHE A 68 -1.46 0.07 -5.94
N MET A 69 -2.64 -0.46 -6.24
CA MET A 69 -3.36 -0.15 -7.47
C MET A 69 -3.95 1.27 -7.48
N ALA A 70 -4.28 1.81 -6.30
CA ALA A 70 -4.88 3.14 -6.14
C ALA A 70 -3.88 4.30 -6.28
N GLY A 71 -2.58 4.04 -6.27
CA GLY A 71 -1.61 5.03 -6.72
C GLY A 71 -1.86 5.28 -8.19
N LEU A 72 -2.41 6.45 -8.55
CA LEU A 72 -2.82 6.83 -9.90
C LEU A 72 -1.60 7.32 -10.73
N PRO A 73 -0.88 6.48 -11.51
CA PRO A 73 0.27 6.92 -12.30
C PRO A 73 -0.08 7.96 -13.36
N GLY A 74 -1.22 7.84 -14.06
CA GLY A 74 -1.57 8.80 -15.12
C GLY A 74 -1.77 10.24 -14.64
N PRO A 75 -2.71 10.49 -13.71
CA PRO A 75 -2.93 11.82 -13.14
C PRO A 75 -1.71 12.40 -12.43
N ALA A 76 -0.91 11.57 -11.73
CA ALA A 76 0.28 12.05 -11.03
C ALA A 76 1.41 12.41 -12.02
N ALA A 77 1.61 11.64 -13.08
CA ALA A 77 2.58 11.93 -14.12
C ALA A 77 2.22 13.18 -14.93
N ALA A 78 0.93 13.35 -15.26
CA ALA A 78 0.44 14.56 -15.93
C ALA A 78 0.62 15.84 -15.09
N LEU A 79 0.79 15.70 -13.77
CA LEU A 79 1.05 16.79 -12.82
C LEU A 79 2.53 16.91 -12.41
N GLY A 80 3.43 16.11 -13.00
CA GLY A 80 4.86 16.11 -12.66
C GLY A 80 5.17 15.58 -11.25
N LEU A 81 4.28 14.78 -10.68
CA LEU A 81 4.38 14.19 -9.34
C LEU A 81 5.04 12.81 -9.36
N ASP A 82 5.71 12.43 -10.45
CA ASP A 82 6.32 11.11 -10.66
C ASP A 82 7.26 10.71 -9.52
N ALA A 83 8.15 11.63 -9.14
CA ALA A 83 9.12 11.42 -8.07
C ALA A 83 8.44 11.27 -6.69
N ALA A 84 7.39 12.05 -6.44
CA ALA A 84 6.61 11.97 -5.21
C ALA A 84 5.86 10.63 -5.11
N MET A 85 5.36 10.13 -6.24
CA MET A 85 4.69 8.84 -6.35
C MET A 85 5.65 7.67 -6.11
N VAL A 86 6.83 7.68 -6.73
CA VAL A 86 7.88 6.67 -6.50
C VAL A 86 8.32 6.67 -5.03
N ALA A 87 8.48 7.86 -4.44
CA ALA A 87 8.81 7.99 -3.01
C ALA A 87 7.68 7.46 -2.11
N ALA A 88 6.41 7.72 -2.45
CA ALA A 88 5.25 7.21 -1.73
C ALA A 88 5.17 5.68 -1.81
N GLN A 89 5.33 5.08 -2.99
CA GLN A 89 5.35 3.63 -3.17
C GLN A 89 6.49 2.97 -2.38
N THR A 90 7.67 3.59 -2.39
CA THR A 90 8.83 3.10 -1.62
C THR A 90 8.55 3.11 -0.12
N LYS A 91 7.93 4.19 0.38
CA LYS A 91 7.51 4.30 1.78
C LYS A 91 6.42 3.28 2.13
N LEU A 92 5.48 3.06 1.22
CA LEU A 92 4.41 2.08 1.40
C LEU A 92 4.98 0.67 1.51
N MET A 93 5.84 0.25 0.58
CA MET A 93 6.52 -1.04 0.59
C MET A 93 7.35 -1.26 1.86
N ALA A 94 8.00 -0.20 2.36
CA ALA A 94 8.75 -0.25 3.61
C ALA A 94 7.85 -0.39 4.85
N ALA A 95 6.62 0.14 4.78
CA ALA A 95 5.62 0.07 5.84
C ALA A 95 4.84 -1.25 5.85
N LEU A 96 4.78 -2.01 4.75
CA LEU A 96 4.05 -3.28 4.70
C LEU A 96 4.67 -4.39 5.56
N PRO A 97 3.84 -5.25 6.18
CA PRO A 97 4.25 -6.51 6.78
C PRO A 97 5.02 -7.41 5.80
N GLU A 98 6.03 -8.13 6.28
CA GLU A 98 6.93 -8.92 5.41
C GLU A 98 6.22 -10.01 4.61
N ASN A 99 5.17 -10.61 5.17
CA ASN A 99 4.36 -11.62 4.50
C ASN A 99 3.54 -11.08 3.32
N LEU A 100 3.28 -9.76 3.27
CA LEU A 100 2.52 -9.13 2.18
C LEU A 100 3.42 -8.51 1.09
N ARG A 101 4.71 -8.31 1.38
CA ARG A 101 5.66 -7.69 0.44
C ARG A 101 5.86 -8.48 -0.87
N PRO A 102 5.97 -9.83 -0.89
CA PRO A 102 6.15 -10.58 -2.13
C PRO A 102 4.97 -10.41 -3.10
N ASN A 103 3.74 -10.47 -2.60
CA ASN A 103 2.53 -10.31 -3.40
C ASN A 103 2.40 -8.88 -3.93
N ALA A 104 2.69 -7.88 -3.10
CA ALA A 104 2.74 -6.48 -3.50
C ALA A 104 3.79 -6.22 -4.60
N ARG A 105 5.00 -6.79 -4.48
CA ARG A 105 6.04 -6.69 -5.53
C ARG A 105 5.62 -7.39 -6.83
N GLY A 106 5.03 -8.57 -6.73
CA GLY A 106 4.50 -9.30 -7.88
C GLY A 106 3.43 -8.49 -8.62
N MET A 107 2.59 -7.77 -7.88
CA MET A 107 1.61 -6.86 -8.47
C MET A 107 2.29 -5.72 -9.25
N GLN A 108 3.28 -5.04 -8.66
CA GLN A 108 3.99 -3.93 -9.30
C GLN A 108 4.69 -4.34 -10.61
N GLN A 109 5.21 -5.57 -10.68
CA GLN A 109 5.89 -6.07 -11.86
C GLN A 109 4.94 -6.52 -12.98
N ARG A 110 3.71 -6.91 -12.61
CA ARG A 110 2.76 -7.56 -13.53
C ARG A 110 1.61 -6.67 -13.96
N PHE A 111 1.37 -5.56 -13.26
CA PHE A 111 0.31 -4.62 -13.57
C PHE A 111 0.94 -3.27 -13.89
N HIS A 112 0.89 -2.90 -15.17
CA HIS A 112 1.26 -1.58 -15.64
C HIS A 112 -0.03 -0.81 -15.93
N LEU A 113 -0.31 0.23 -15.13
CA LEU A 113 -1.43 1.13 -15.41
C LEU A 113 -0.91 2.18 -16.40
N ASP A 114 -1.20 1.96 -17.68
CA ASP A 114 -0.92 2.92 -18.73
C ASP A 114 -2.16 3.80 -18.84
N ALA A 115 -2.14 4.93 -18.15
CA ALA A 115 -3.22 5.89 -18.22
C ALA A 115 -2.86 7.05 -19.15
N PRO A 116 -3.02 6.93 -20.47
CA PRO A 116 -3.38 8.04 -21.31
C PRO A 116 -4.92 8.13 -21.35
N GLY A 117 -5.43 9.33 -21.08
CA GLY A 117 -6.82 9.67 -21.31
C GLY A 117 -7.23 9.46 -22.77
N TRP A 118 -8.55 9.41 -22.98
CA TRP A 118 -9.28 9.15 -24.24
C TRP A 118 -9.35 7.70 -24.67
N PHE A 119 -10.39 6.98 -24.24
CA PHE A 119 -11.32 6.22 -25.10
C PHE A 119 -12.57 5.98 -24.22
N GLY A 120 -13.79 6.35 -24.62
CA GLY A 120 -14.46 5.86 -25.82
C GLY A 120 -15.18 4.58 -25.48
N ALA A 121 -16.43 4.70 -24.99
CA ALA A 121 -17.34 3.63 -24.58
C ALA A 121 -16.89 2.72 -23.42
N THR A 122 -17.77 2.63 -22.43
CA THR A 122 -17.73 1.77 -21.24
C THR A 122 -17.81 0.28 -21.64
N GLU A 123 -16.77 -0.28 -22.24
CA GLU A 123 -16.70 -1.73 -22.39
C GLU A 123 -16.19 -2.32 -21.08
N GLU A 124 -17.10 -2.81 -20.23
CA GLU A 124 -16.72 -3.58 -19.05
C GLU A 124 -15.95 -4.84 -19.50
N PRO A 125 -14.65 -4.97 -19.20
CA PRO A 125 -13.88 -6.11 -19.67
C PRO A 125 -14.30 -7.37 -18.91
N LYS A 126 -15.23 -8.14 -19.50
CA LYS A 126 -15.89 -9.34 -18.93
C LYS A 126 -14.92 -10.38 -18.35
N HIS A 127 -13.69 -10.43 -18.85
CA HIS A 127 -12.68 -11.42 -18.46
C HIS A 127 -11.54 -10.84 -17.61
N LEU A 128 -11.56 -9.55 -17.29
CA LEU A 128 -10.45 -8.89 -16.58
C LEU A 128 -10.12 -9.60 -15.26
N ARG A 129 -11.13 -9.87 -14.42
CA ARG A 129 -10.93 -10.55 -13.12
C ARG A 129 -10.32 -11.94 -13.28
N ALA A 130 -10.74 -12.69 -14.30
CA ALA A 130 -10.22 -14.02 -14.56
C ALA A 130 -8.76 -13.99 -15.03
N ILE A 131 -8.42 -13.05 -15.92
CA ILE A 131 -7.07 -12.88 -16.46
C ILE A 131 -6.12 -12.34 -15.39
N ALA A 132 -6.56 -11.36 -14.58
CA ALA A 132 -5.80 -10.83 -13.45
C ALA A 132 -5.44 -11.94 -12.44
N GLY A 133 -6.40 -12.79 -12.10
CA GLY A 133 -6.14 -13.95 -11.25
C GLY A 133 -5.16 -14.96 -11.85
N ALA A 134 -5.16 -15.13 -13.18
CA ALA A 134 -4.21 -16.01 -13.87
C ALA A 134 -2.78 -15.43 -13.91
N VAL A 135 -2.64 -14.12 -14.10
CA VAL A 135 -1.36 -13.41 -14.02
C VAL A 135 -0.75 -13.49 -12.62
N LEU A 136 -1.57 -13.31 -11.58
CA LEU A 136 -1.10 -13.38 -10.20
C LEU A 136 -0.64 -14.79 -9.81
N ARG A 137 -1.36 -15.83 -10.29
CA ARG A 137 -1.06 -17.24 -9.98
C ARG A 137 -0.16 -17.94 -10.99
N GLU A 138 0.36 -17.22 -11.99
CA GLU A 138 1.19 -17.78 -13.07
C GLU A 138 0.52 -18.96 -13.80
N HIS A 139 -0.80 -18.89 -13.96
CA HIS A 139 -1.58 -19.95 -14.61
C HIS A 139 -1.70 -19.73 -16.11
N LEU A 140 -1.50 -20.81 -16.88
CA LEU A 140 -1.81 -20.84 -18.30
C LEU A 140 -3.31 -20.61 -18.52
N ILE A 141 -3.63 -19.76 -19.50
CA ILE A 141 -5.01 -19.51 -19.92
C ILE A 141 -5.22 -20.00 -21.35
N GLN A 142 -6.45 -20.39 -21.66
CA GLN A 142 -6.89 -20.68 -23.02
C GLN A 142 -7.74 -19.53 -23.54
N ILE A 143 -7.34 -18.96 -24.67
CA ILE A 143 -8.03 -17.84 -25.30
C ILE A 143 -8.53 -18.22 -26.69
N ARG A 144 -9.67 -17.65 -27.09
CA ARG A 144 -10.07 -17.55 -28.49
C ARG A 144 -9.53 -16.22 -29.01
N TYR A 145 -8.62 -16.28 -29.96
CA TYR A 145 -7.92 -15.12 -30.51
C TYR A 145 -8.31 -14.93 -31.96
N GLN A 146 -8.99 -13.83 -32.25
CA GLN A 146 -9.27 -13.40 -33.61
C GLN A 146 -8.02 -12.71 -34.18
N SER A 147 -7.39 -13.34 -35.17
CA SER A 147 -6.34 -12.70 -35.97
C SER A 147 -6.94 -12.13 -37.26
N TRP A 148 -6.15 -11.31 -37.97
CA TRP A 148 -6.53 -10.79 -39.30
C TRP A 148 -6.79 -11.88 -40.36
N LYS A 149 -6.37 -13.13 -40.11
CA LYS A 149 -6.60 -14.28 -41.01
C LYS A 149 -7.78 -15.16 -40.58
N ALA A 150 -7.87 -15.47 -39.29
CA ALA A 150 -8.85 -16.43 -38.74
C ALA A 150 -8.90 -16.39 -37.21
N GLU A 151 -9.99 -16.93 -36.64
CA GLU A 151 -10.10 -17.25 -35.22
C GLU A 151 -9.27 -18.49 -34.88
N LYS A 152 -8.48 -18.43 -33.80
CA LYS A 152 -7.70 -19.58 -33.30
C LYS A 152 -7.82 -19.70 -31.79
N ARG A 153 -7.85 -20.94 -31.28
CA ARG A 153 -7.65 -21.21 -29.86
C ARG A 153 -6.16 -21.27 -29.54
N ARG A 154 -5.73 -20.56 -28.50
CA ARG A 154 -4.32 -20.55 -28.05
C ARG A 154 -4.25 -20.78 -26.55
N ARG A 155 -3.22 -21.50 -26.10
CA ARG A 155 -2.80 -21.53 -24.69
C ARG A 155 -1.63 -20.57 -24.52
N VAL A 156 -1.74 -19.65 -23.57
CA VAL A 156 -0.74 -18.60 -23.34
C VAL A 156 -0.42 -18.49 -21.84
N ALA A 157 0.83 -18.14 -21.54
CA ALA A 157 1.26 -17.71 -20.21
C ALA A 157 1.13 -16.18 -20.16
N PRO A 158 0.18 -15.61 -19.40
CA PRO A 158 0.00 -14.17 -19.35
C PRO A 158 1.11 -13.56 -18.49
N LEU A 159 1.91 -12.66 -19.08
CA LEU A 159 3.08 -12.06 -18.42
C LEU A 159 2.71 -10.83 -17.57
N GLY A 160 1.64 -10.14 -17.94
CA GLY A 160 1.15 -8.95 -17.25
C GLY A 160 -0.11 -8.41 -17.89
N LEU A 161 -0.73 -7.44 -17.23
CA LEU A 161 -1.85 -6.68 -17.74
C LEU A 161 -1.43 -5.21 -17.91
N VAL A 162 -1.84 -4.65 -19.04
CA VAL A 162 -1.79 -3.20 -19.29
C VAL A 162 -3.25 -2.73 -19.29
N LEU A 163 -3.53 -1.76 -18.43
CA LEU A 163 -4.85 -1.17 -18.22
C LEU A 163 -4.80 0.32 -18.55
#